data_AF-A0A956X2I8-F1
#
_entry.id   AF-A0A956X2I8-F1
#
_cell.length_a   1.000
_cell.length_b   1.000
_cell.length_c   1.000
_cell.angle_alpha   90.00
_cell.angle_beta   90.00
_cell.angle_gamma   90.00
#
_symmetry.space_group_name_H-M   'P 1'
#
loop_
_entity.id
_entity.type
_entity.pdbx_description
1 polymer ?
#
loop_
_entity_poly.entity_id
_entity_poly.type
_entity_poly.pdbx_seq_one_letter_code
_entity_poly.pdbx_strand_id
1 'polypeptide(L)'
;MCDSSVFSIRTHNGAITVSNPATGNYRIFRVRTQGDHARFAPGKRVVSVKDSSADRGWRSFGFVNEDGAVVVWRKFRGTVYEVYGRMLTNPQSFTDRGVTYNWEAKCRKCNKELTTPESVASGIGPVCAKRRPKRQPLSHGQYVQAEMTV
;
A
#
# COMPACT_ATOMS: atom_id res chain seq x y z
N MET A 1 6.48 -27.53 -6.11
CA MET A 1 6.36 -26.58 -4.99
C MET A 1 5.93 -25.26 -5.60
N CYS A 2 4.68 -24.85 -5.39
CA CYS A 2 4.17 -23.61 -5.98
C CYS A 2 4.89 -22.45 -5.31
N ASP A 3 5.65 -21.70 -6.09
CA ASP A 3 6.38 -20.53 -5.63
C ASP A 3 5.36 -19.49 -5.15
N SER A 4 5.16 -19.43 -3.84
CA SER A 4 4.27 -18.50 -3.17
C SER A 4 4.83 -17.10 -3.38
N SER A 5 4.59 -16.49 -4.54
CA SER A 5 4.94 -15.10 -4.80
C SER A 5 4.21 -14.24 -3.76
N VAL A 6 4.89 -13.94 -2.66
CA VAL A 6 4.29 -13.34 -1.46
C VAL A 6 3.85 -11.94 -1.82
N PHE A 7 2.54 -11.73 -1.93
CA PHE A 7 2.00 -10.39 -2.00
C PHE A 7 2.51 -9.59 -0.81
N SER A 8 3.13 -8.47 -1.12
CA SER A 8 3.63 -7.54 -0.11
C SER A 8 2.97 -6.19 -0.28
N ILE A 9 2.34 -5.70 0.78
CA ILE A 9 1.82 -4.33 0.81
C ILE A 9 2.93 -3.29 0.66
N ARG A 10 4.21 -3.65 0.76
CA ARG A 10 5.34 -2.75 0.49
C ARG A 10 5.46 -2.40 -0.99
N THR A 11 5.25 -3.38 -1.87
CA THR A 11 5.53 -3.26 -3.31
C THR A 11 4.25 -3.21 -4.15
N HIS A 12 3.13 -3.72 -3.64
CA HIS A 12 1.90 -3.90 -4.41
C HIS A 12 0.80 -2.92 -4.01
N ASN A 13 0.05 -2.42 -5.01
CA ASN A 13 -1.32 -1.99 -4.76
C ASN A 13 -2.24 -3.21 -4.90
N GLY A 14 -3.48 -3.13 -4.44
CA GLY A 14 -4.36 -4.28 -4.52
C GLY A 14 -5.48 -4.31 -3.50
N ALA A 15 -6.25 -5.40 -3.55
CA ALA A 15 -7.22 -5.75 -2.53
C ALA A 15 -6.71 -6.96 -1.73
N ILE A 16 -7.00 -6.99 -0.43
CA ILE A 16 -6.59 -8.06 0.49
C ILE A 16 -7.81 -8.45 1.28
N THR A 17 -8.26 -9.69 1.13
CA THR A 17 -9.34 -10.26 1.91
C THR A 17 -8.73 -11.09 3.03
N VAL A 18 -9.00 -10.69 4.26
CA VAL A 18 -8.56 -11.40 5.45
C VAL A 18 -9.77 -12.05 6.09
N SER A 19 -9.75 -13.37 6.23
CA SER A 19 -10.86 -14.15 6.80
C SER A 19 -10.39 -14.94 8.01
N ASN A 20 -11.26 -15.07 9.00
CA ASN A 20 -11.09 -15.97 10.13
C ASN A 20 -12.10 -17.13 9.97
N PRO A 21 -11.66 -18.30 9.48
CA PRO A 21 -12.53 -19.45 9.26
C PRO A 21 -13.28 -19.91 10.52
N ALA A 22 -12.67 -19.77 11.69
CA ALA A 22 -13.28 -20.20 12.96
C ALA A 22 -14.51 -19.36 13.35
N THR A 23 -14.60 -18.11 12.90
CA THR A 23 -15.72 -17.21 13.23
C THR A 23 -16.58 -16.85 12.02
N GLY A 24 -16.18 -17.22 10.80
CA GLY A 24 -16.81 -16.79 9.55
C GLY A 24 -16.61 -15.30 9.20
N ASN A 25 -15.95 -14.52 10.06
CA ASN A 25 -15.73 -13.10 9.82
C ASN A 25 -14.66 -12.86 8.75
N TYR A 26 -14.88 -11.85 7.92
CA TYR A 26 -13.87 -11.37 6.98
C TYR A 26 -13.83 -9.83 6.89
N ARG A 27 -12.69 -9.32 6.43
CA ARG A 27 -12.45 -7.90 6.14
C ARG A 27 -11.73 -7.78 4.81
N ILE A 28 -12.11 -6.78 4.02
CA ILE A 28 -11.47 -6.49 2.74
C ILE A 28 -10.75 -5.15 2.87
N PHE A 29 -9.45 -5.17 2.63
CA PHE A 29 -8.59 -4.00 2.61
C PHE A 29 -8.21 -3.66 1.18
N ARG A 30 -7.89 -2.39 0.94
CA ARG A 30 -7.37 -1.91 -0.33
C ARG A 30 -6.19 -0.99 -0.10
N VAL A 31 -5.10 -1.26 -0.81
CA VAL A 31 -3.92 -0.40 -0.85
C VAL A 31 -3.86 0.26 -2.23
N ARG A 32 -3.76 1.59 -2.25
CA ARG A 32 -3.67 2.38 -3.48
C ARG A 32 -2.65 3.50 -3.34
N THR A 33 -1.88 3.72 -4.39
CA THR A 33 -1.04 4.92 -4.53
C THR A 33 -1.89 6.08 -5.06
N GLN A 34 -1.85 7.21 -4.35
CA GLN A 34 -2.45 8.46 -4.81
C GLN A 34 -1.62 9.05 -5.94
N GLY A 35 -2.29 9.64 -6.94
CA GLY A 35 -1.59 10.31 -8.03
C GLY A 35 -0.81 11.53 -7.53
N ASP A 36 0.21 11.94 -8.27
CA ASP A 36 1.06 13.08 -7.90
C ASP A 36 0.30 14.41 -7.83
N HIS A 37 -0.85 14.50 -8.51
CA HIS A 37 -1.75 15.66 -8.48
C HIS A 37 -3.02 15.42 -7.63
N ALA A 38 -3.04 14.39 -6.77
CA ALA A 38 -4.18 14.14 -5.92
C ALA A 38 -4.35 15.26 -4.89
N ARG A 39 -5.60 15.71 -4.68
CA ARG A 39 -5.93 16.72 -3.65
C ARG A 39 -5.56 16.28 -2.23
N PHE A 40 -5.52 14.97 -1.98
CA PHE A 40 -5.21 14.39 -0.68
C PHE A 40 -4.02 13.44 -0.78
N ALA A 41 -2.98 13.74 0.01
CA ALA A 41 -1.76 12.94 0.14
C ALA A 41 -1.12 12.51 -1.21
N PRO A 42 -0.81 13.46 -2.12
CA PRO A 42 -0.24 13.15 -3.43
C PRO A 42 1.04 12.30 -3.32
N GLY A 43 1.15 11.29 -4.20
CA GLY A 43 2.24 10.32 -4.22
C GLY A 43 2.27 9.32 -3.05
N LYS A 44 1.46 9.51 -2.00
CA LYS A 44 1.42 8.61 -0.84
C LYS A 44 0.56 7.38 -1.12
N ARG A 45 0.85 6.32 -0.37
CA ARG A 45 0.10 5.06 -0.43
C ARG A 45 -0.87 5.03 0.73
N VAL A 46 -2.13 4.83 0.42
CA VAL A 46 -3.24 4.88 1.38
C VAL A 46 -3.84 3.49 1.51
N VAL A 47 -4.10 3.08 2.74
CA VAL A 47 -4.87 1.86 3.04
C VAL A 47 -6.30 2.23 3.44
N SER A 48 -7.24 1.47 2.89
CA SER A 48 -8.66 1.58 3.19
C SER A 48 -9.22 0.21 3.57
N VAL A 49 -10.27 0.20 4.37
CA VAL A 49 -11.10 -1.00 4.64
C VAL A 49 -12.47 -0.81 3.99
N LYS A 50 -13.05 -1.89 3.47
CA LYS A 50 -14.44 -1.91 3.02
C LYS A 50 -15.34 -1.97 4.26
N ASP A 51 -16.24 -1.00 4.40
CA ASP A 51 -17.23 -1.01 5.48
C ASP A 51 -18.20 -2.18 5.25
N SER A 52 -18.55 -2.90 6.33
CA SER A 52 -19.45 -4.05 6.28
C SER A 52 -20.93 -3.64 6.27
N SER A 53 -21.24 -2.37 6.57
CA SER A 53 -22.60 -1.83 6.44
C SER A 53 -22.90 -1.58 4.95
N ALA A 54 -23.94 -2.25 4.45
CA ALA A 54 -24.23 -2.64 3.06
C ALA A 54 -24.23 -1.57 1.95
N ASP A 55 -23.84 -0.32 2.20
CA ASP A 55 -23.78 0.75 1.18
C ASP A 55 -22.62 1.73 1.34
N ARG A 56 -21.74 1.51 2.33
CA ARG A 56 -20.65 2.43 2.62
C ARG A 56 -19.41 2.02 1.85
N GLY A 57 -18.89 2.95 1.06
CA GLY A 57 -17.68 2.78 0.27
C GLY A 57 -16.42 2.51 1.09
N TRP A 58 -15.27 2.73 0.48
CA TRP A 58 -13.98 2.49 1.13
C TRP A 58 -13.68 3.56 2.17
N ARG A 59 -13.33 3.14 3.39
CA ARG A 59 -12.87 4.04 4.45
C ARG A 59 -11.36 3.97 4.61
N SER A 60 -10.68 5.03 4.22
CA SER A 60 -9.24 5.18 4.41
C SER A 60 -8.90 5.41 5.88
N PHE A 61 -7.85 4.75 6.38
CA PHE A 61 -7.47 4.82 7.79
C PHE A 61 -5.96 4.98 8.07
N GLY A 62 -5.11 4.83 7.07
CA GLY A 62 -3.66 4.95 7.28
C GLY A 62 -2.87 5.13 6.00
N PHE A 63 -1.58 5.36 6.17
CA PHE A 63 -0.59 5.35 5.10
C PHE A 63 0.22 4.06 5.13
N VAL A 64 0.71 3.62 3.98
CA VAL A 64 1.69 2.54 3.87
C VAL A 64 3.06 3.17 3.59
N ASN A 65 4.00 2.94 4.51
CA ASN A 65 5.37 3.41 4.40
C ASN A 65 6.19 2.56 3.40
N GLU A 66 7.41 3.00 3.12
CA GLU A 66 8.31 2.33 2.15
C GLU A 66 8.86 1.00 2.66
N ASP A 67 8.88 0.79 3.97
CA ASP A 67 9.17 -0.47 4.65
C ASP A 67 7.98 -1.45 4.63
N GLY A 68 6.78 -0.97 4.27
CA GLY A 68 5.54 -1.73 4.31
C GLY A 68 4.76 -1.57 5.61
N ALA A 69 5.22 -0.77 6.56
CA ALA A 69 4.47 -0.52 7.79
C ALA A 69 3.22 0.34 7.52
N VAL A 70 2.11 0.00 8.19
CA VAL A 70 0.89 0.80 8.15
C VAL A 70 0.87 1.82 9.28
N VAL A 71 0.99 3.10 8.93
CA VAL A 71 0.85 4.21 9.87
C VAL A 71 -0.60 4.65 9.93
N VAL A 72 -1.28 4.27 11.00
CA VAL A 72 -2.68 4.64 11.26
C VAL A 72 -2.78 6.13 11.59
N TRP A 73 -3.75 6.82 10.98
CA TRP A 73 -3.97 8.25 11.21
C TRP A 73 -4.36 8.52 12.66
N ARG A 74 -3.98 9.70 13.18
CA ARG A 74 -4.18 10.08 14.59
C ARG A 74 -5.61 9.86 15.10
N LYS A 75 -6.63 10.18 14.28
CA LYS A 75 -8.05 10.03 14.63
C LYS A 75 -8.54 8.58 14.77
N PHE A 76 -7.74 7.61 14.34
CA PHE A 76 -8.06 6.17 14.41
C PHE A 76 -7.17 5.40 15.39
N ARG A 77 -6.30 6.10 16.13
CA ARG A 77 -5.47 5.48 17.17
C ARG A 77 -6.34 5.00 18.33
N GLY A 78 -5.92 3.91 18.99
CA GLY A 78 -6.69 3.28 20.07
C GLY A 78 -7.99 2.58 19.64
N THR A 79 -8.20 2.39 18.33
CA THR A 79 -9.38 1.71 17.79
C THR A 79 -8.99 0.42 17.05
N VAL A 80 -9.99 -0.31 16.53
CA VAL A 80 -9.77 -1.51 15.73
C VAL A 80 -8.88 -1.30 14.50
N TYR A 81 -8.77 -0.07 13.98
CA TYR A 81 -7.92 0.25 12.83
C TYR A 81 -6.42 0.02 13.10
N GLU A 82 -5.97 0.06 14.37
CA GLU A 82 -4.60 -0.33 14.73
C GLU A 82 -4.38 -1.83 14.62
N VAL A 83 -5.38 -2.63 15.00
CA VAL A 83 -5.35 -4.08 14.75
C VAL A 83 -5.27 -4.34 13.26
N TYR A 84 -6.07 -3.65 12.45
CA TYR A 84 -6.01 -3.76 10.99
C TYR A 84 -4.63 -3.37 10.43
N GLY A 85 -4.03 -2.30 10.93
CA GLY A 85 -2.67 -1.91 10.56
C GLY A 85 -1.64 -3.01 10.87
N ARG A 86 -1.72 -3.62 12.06
CA ARG A 86 -0.86 -4.76 12.45
C ARG A 86 -1.11 -6.00 11.60
N MET A 87 -2.37 -6.32 11.30
CA MET A 87 -2.74 -7.46 10.44
C MET A 87 -2.12 -7.39 9.05
N LEU A 88 -1.98 -6.17 8.52
CA LEU A 88 -1.40 -5.95 7.20
C LEU A 88 0.13 -5.81 7.24
N THR A 89 0.68 -5.30 8.33
CA THR A 89 2.14 -5.12 8.50
C THR A 89 2.84 -6.45 8.82
N ASN A 90 2.22 -7.31 9.62
CA ASN A 90 2.76 -8.62 10.02
C ASN A 90 1.73 -9.75 9.85
N PRO A 91 1.43 -10.16 8.60
CA PRO A 91 0.41 -11.17 8.33
C PRO A 91 0.75 -12.55 8.91
N GLN A 92 2.05 -12.87 9.08
CA GLN A 92 2.47 -14.16 9.63
C GLN A 92 1.89 -14.40 11.03
N SER A 93 1.99 -13.40 11.91
CA SER A 93 1.50 -13.50 13.30
C SER A 93 0.00 -13.81 13.44
N PHE A 94 -0.79 -13.52 12.40
CA PHE A 94 -2.22 -13.82 12.34
C PHE A 94 -2.49 -15.13 11.61
N THR A 95 -1.68 -15.46 10.60
CA THR A 95 -1.74 -16.75 9.89
C THR A 95 -1.46 -17.90 10.86
N ASP A 96 -0.49 -17.73 11.76
CA ASP A 96 -0.18 -18.69 12.83
C ASP A 96 -1.37 -18.92 13.79
N ARG A 97 -2.36 -18.02 13.78
CA ARG A 97 -3.60 -18.11 14.57
C ARG A 97 -4.79 -18.59 13.74
N GLY A 98 -4.56 -19.09 12.53
CA GLY A 98 -5.60 -19.64 11.64
C GLY A 98 -6.30 -18.60 10.76
N VAL A 99 -5.80 -17.36 10.68
CA VAL A 99 -6.34 -16.36 9.74
C VAL A 99 -5.86 -16.63 8.32
N THR A 100 -6.74 -16.56 7.34
CA THR A 100 -6.41 -16.76 5.92
C THR A 100 -6.36 -15.42 5.18
N TYR A 101 -5.39 -15.27 4.28
CA TYR A 101 -5.19 -14.08 3.47
C TYR A 101 -5.34 -14.43 1.99
N ASN A 102 -6.29 -13.80 1.31
CA ASN A 102 -6.45 -13.82 -0.14
C ASN A 102 -6.17 -12.42 -0.68
N TRP A 103 -5.58 -12.30 -1.87
CA TRP A 103 -5.17 -11.01 -2.40
C TRP A 103 -5.26 -10.91 -3.92
N GLU A 104 -5.42 -9.68 -4.38
CA GLU A 104 -5.35 -9.29 -5.79
C GLU A 104 -4.22 -8.28 -5.95
N ALA A 105 -3.19 -8.61 -6.74
CA ALA A 105 -2.04 -7.74 -6.94
C ALA A 105 -2.25 -6.80 -8.15
N LYS A 106 -2.01 -5.50 -7.91
CA LYS A 106 -2.07 -4.44 -8.94
C LYS A 106 -0.80 -3.62 -8.92
N CYS A 107 -0.43 -3.11 -10.10
CA CYS A 107 0.74 -2.27 -10.30
C CYS A 107 0.72 -1.05 -9.37
N ARG A 108 1.81 -0.84 -8.64
CA ARG A 108 1.96 0.30 -7.72
C ARG A 108 1.76 1.65 -8.41
N LYS A 109 2.17 1.80 -9.67
CA LYS A 109 2.11 3.07 -10.42
C LYS A 109 0.77 3.29 -11.12
N CYS A 110 0.31 2.33 -11.92
CA CYS A 110 -0.87 2.52 -12.79
C CYS A 110 -2.15 1.83 -12.28
N ASN A 111 -2.09 1.06 -11.19
CA ASN A 111 -3.22 0.27 -10.65
C ASN A 111 -3.83 -0.75 -11.63
N LYS A 112 -3.16 -1.10 -12.73
CA LYS A 112 -3.55 -2.22 -13.59
C LYS A 112 -3.17 -3.56 -12.95
N GLU A 113 -3.91 -4.62 -13.27
CA GLU A 113 -3.61 -5.97 -12.82
C GLU A 113 -2.25 -6.45 -13.31
N LEU A 114 -1.57 -7.24 -12.48
CA LEU A 114 -0.27 -7.82 -12.77
C LEU A 114 -0.49 -9.24 -13.30
N THR A 115 -0.21 -9.44 -14.58
CA THR A 115 -0.50 -10.70 -15.28
C THR A 115 0.72 -11.59 -15.50
N THR A 116 1.93 -11.07 -15.31
CA THR A 116 3.17 -11.85 -15.46
C THR A 116 3.86 -12.10 -14.12
N PRO A 117 4.56 -13.23 -13.93
CA PRO A 117 5.24 -13.55 -12.68
C PRO A 117 6.25 -12.48 -12.24
N GLU A 118 7.00 -11.90 -13.18
CA GLU A 118 7.99 -10.86 -12.88
C GLU A 118 7.33 -9.56 -12.41
N SER A 119 6.16 -9.24 -12.97
CA SER A 119 5.36 -8.11 -12.53
C SER A 119 4.73 -8.34 -11.17
N VAL A 120 4.30 -9.56 -10.86
CA VAL A 120 3.82 -9.97 -9.53
C VAL A 120 4.96 -10.01 -8.51
N ALA A 121 6.19 -10.35 -8.89
CA ALA A 121 7.33 -10.29 -7.97
C ALA A 121 7.72 -8.84 -7.65
N SER A 122 7.76 -7.97 -8.67
CA SER A 122 8.21 -6.57 -8.53
C SER A 122 7.13 -5.60 -8.03
N GLY A 123 5.85 -5.97 -8.15
CA GLY A 123 4.72 -5.06 -7.91
C GLY A 123 4.56 -3.95 -8.96
N ILE A 124 5.30 -4.02 -10.07
CA ILE A 124 5.29 -3.05 -11.15
C ILE A 124 4.96 -3.75 -12.48
N GLY A 125 3.89 -3.30 -13.13
CA GLY A 125 3.48 -3.84 -14.43
C GLY A 125 4.49 -3.56 -15.54
N PRO A 126 4.51 -4.35 -16.63
CA PRO A 126 5.57 -4.32 -17.64
C PRO A 126 5.63 -2.96 -18.36
N VAL A 127 4.48 -2.34 -18.60
CA VAL A 127 4.39 -1.00 -19.20
C VAL A 127 4.98 0.07 -18.28
N CYS A 128 4.82 -0.07 -16.96
CA CYS A 128 5.34 0.88 -15.99
C CYS A 128 6.83 0.71 -15.73
N ALA A 129 7.36 -0.52 -15.87
CA ALA A 129 8.79 -0.79 -15.79
C ALA A 129 9.56 -0.16 -16.96
N LYS A 130 9.00 -0.19 -18.18
CA LYS A 130 9.61 0.41 -19.38
C LYS A 130 9.63 1.94 -19.39
N ARG A 131 8.74 2.59 -18.63
CA ARG A 131 8.72 4.06 -18.54
C ARG A 131 9.86 4.54 -17.66
N ARG A 132 10.89 5.15 -18.28
CA ARG A 132 11.92 5.91 -17.56
C ARG A 132 11.23 6.93 -16.64
N PRO A 133 11.68 7.11 -15.39
CA PRO A 133 11.19 8.22 -14.57
C PRO A 133 11.42 9.51 -15.37
N LYS A 134 10.37 10.33 -15.52
CA LYS A 134 10.58 11.70 -16.01
C LYS A 134 11.52 12.33 -14.99
N ARG A 135 12.79 12.56 -15.36
CA ARG A 135 13.71 13.35 -14.55
C ARG A 135 12.97 14.67 -14.29
N GLN A 136 12.57 14.93 -13.05
CA GLN A 136 12.14 16.27 -12.71
C GLN A 136 13.35 17.17 -12.97
N PRO A 137 13.21 18.27 -13.72
CA PRO A 137 14.29 19.23 -13.83
C PRO A 137 14.64 19.64 -12.40
N LEU A 138 15.90 19.47 -12.02
CA LEU A 138 16.45 20.03 -10.79
C LEU A 138 16.09 21.51 -10.83
N SER A 139 15.29 21.98 -9.87
CA SER A 139 14.98 23.39 -9.71
C SER A 139 16.30 24.13 -9.57
N HIS A 140 16.71 24.81 -10.64
CA HIS A 140 17.82 25.74 -10.63
C HIS A 140 17.49 26.85 -9.63
N GLY A 141 18.28 26.98 -8.57
CA GLY A 141 18.25 28.19 -7.75
C GLY A 141 18.43 27.98 -6.25
N GLN A 142 19.58 27.47 -5.83
CA GLN A 142 20.17 27.86 -4.53
C GLN A 142 21.67 28.09 -4.72
N TYR A 143 22.03 29.28 -5.22
CA TYR A 143 23.35 29.86 -4.96
C TYR A 143 23.29 30.46 -3.56
N VAL A 144 23.94 29.83 -2.59
CA VAL A 144 24.31 30.47 -1.32
C VAL A 144 25.68 31.10 -1.54
N GLN A 145 25.75 32.43 -1.51
CA GLN A 145 27.00 33.17 -1.49
C GLN A 145 27.72 32.85 -0.17
N ALA A 146 28.92 32.28 -0.26
CA ALA A 146 29.81 32.13 0.87
C ALA A 146 30.39 33.51 1.21
N GLU A 147 30.07 34.02 2.39
CA GLU A 147 30.75 35.18 2.96
C GLU A 147 32.21 34.79 3.26
N MET A 148 33.15 35.46 2.58
CA MET A 148 34.57 35.42 2.91
C MET A 148 34.81 36.35 4.09
N THR A 149 35.05 35.79 5.28
CA THR A 149 35.59 36.54 6.41
C THR A 149 37.11 36.64 6.23
N VAL A 150 37.63 37.87 6.28
CA VAL A 150 39.06 38.20 6.25
C VAL A 150 39.61 38.17 7.68
#